data_AF-A0A926SFM7-F1
#
_entry.id   AF-A0A926SFM7-F1
#
_cell.length_a   1.000
_cell.length_b   1.000
_cell.length_c   1.000
_cell.angle_alpha   90.00
_cell.angle_beta   90.00
_cell.angle_gamma   90.00
#
_symmetry.space_group_name_H-M   'P 1'
#
loop_
_entity.id
_entity.type
_entity.pdbx_description
1 polymer ?
#
loop_
_entity_poly.entity_id
_entity_poly.type
_entity_poly.pdbx_seq_one_letter_code
_entity_poly.pdbx_strand_id
1 'polypeptide(L)'
;MYAWDSLCAASEAEIVGRAAAQFTAQWDILAPLTPSPDGARAFVQEYEIARGQPFSEEERVVLAASADYCVAQIARFEFASGCSSSDGFLALLQDWGRNGFLVVGTN
;
A
#
# COMPACT_ATOMS: atom_id res chain seq x y z
N MET A 1 -7.23 -9.01 8.33
CA MET A 1 -7.67 -8.88 6.92
C MET A 1 -8.31 -10.21 6.50
N TYR A 2 -9.65 -10.31 6.51
CA TYR A 2 -10.34 -11.52 6.06
C TYR A 2 -11.45 -11.10 5.09
N ALA A 3 -11.08 -10.88 3.83
CA ALA A 3 -11.98 -10.69 2.68
C ALA A 3 -11.56 -11.66 1.57
N TRP A 4 -11.47 -12.96 1.91
CA TRP A 4 -10.97 -14.01 1.03
C TRP A 4 -11.87 -14.24 -0.19
N ASP A 5 -13.11 -13.76 -0.15
CA ASP A 5 -14.03 -13.83 -1.30
C ASP A 5 -13.56 -12.98 -2.49
N SER A 6 -12.63 -12.03 -2.28
CA SER A 6 -12.02 -11.24 -3.36
C SER A 6 -10.85 -11.96 -4.05
N LEU A 7 -10.36 -13.10 -3.53
CA LEU A 7 -9.24 -13.83 -4.16
C LEU A 7 -9.52 -14.27 -5.58
N CYS A 8 -10.79 -14.54 -5.91
CA CYS A 8 -11.15 -14.97 -7.26
C CYS A 8 -11.14 -13.82 -8.29
N ALA A 9 -11.07 -12.56 -7.85
CA ALA A 9 -11.21 -11.38 -8.71
C ALA A 9 -9.94 -10.51 -8.82
N ALA A 10 -8.96 -10.69 -7.93
CA ALA A 10 -7.75 -9.87 -7.87
C ALA A 10 -6.50 -10.72 -8.17
N SER A 11 -5.53 -10.13 -8.88
CA SER A 11 -4.22 -10.75 -9.10
C SER A 11 -3.38 -10.79 -7.81
N GLU A 12 -2.37 -11.67 -7.76
CA GLU A 12 -1.40 -11.71 -6.64
C GLU A 12 -0.76 -10.33 -6.42
N ALA A 13 -0.31 -9.68 -7.51
CA ALA A 13 0.28 -8.36 -7.49
C ALA A 13 -0.66 -7.29 -6.90
N GLU A 14 -1.95 -7.33 -7.22
CA GLU A 14 -2.95 -6.41 -6.68
C GLU A 14 -3.15 -6.60 -5.18
N ILE A 15 -3.26 -7.86 -4.72
CA ILE A 15 -3.42 -8.18 -3.30
C ILE A 15 -2.19 -7.70 -2.51
N VAL A 16 -0.99 -7.98 -3.02
CA VAL A 16 0.26 -7.58 -2.37
C VAL A 16 0.44 -6.07 -2.37
N GLY A 17 0.08 -5.37 -3.45
CA GLY A 17 0.12 -3.90 -3.49
C GLY A 17 -0.79 -3.27 -2.43
N ARG A 18 -2.02 -3.77 -2.29
CA ARG A 18 -2.93 -3.32 -1.23
C ARG A 18 -2.40 -3.66 0.16
N ALA A 19 -1.83 -4.85 0.35
CA ALA A 19 -1.24 -5.24 1.64
C ALA A 19 -0.05 -4.35 2.01
N ALA A 20 0.85 -4.06 1.07
CA ALA A 20 2.00 -3.19 1.26
C ALA A 20 1.61 -1.77 1.71
N ALA A 21 0.45 -1.27 1.27
CA ALA A 21 -0.07 0.03 1.71
C ALA A 21 -0.62 0.05 3.14
N GLN A 22 -0.99 -1.11 3.71
CA GLN A 22 -1.78 -1.14 4.96
C GLN A 22 -1.29 -2.14 6.00
N PHE A 23 -0.14 -2.81 5.81
CA PHE A 23 0.31 -3.86 6.74
C PHE A 23 0.59 -3.36 8.16
N THR A 24 0.84 -2.06 8.34
CA THR A 24 1.01 -1.40 9.65
C THR A 24 -0.31 -0.93 10.27
N ALA A 25 -1.42 -0.94 9.51
CA ALA A 25 -2.68 -0.36 9.93
C ALA A 25 -3.31 -1.19 11.06
N GLN A 26 -3.22 -0.67 12.28
CA GLN A 26 -3.85 -1.20 13.49
C GLN A 26 -4.12 -0.05 14.47
N TRP A 27 -5.11 -0.23 15.36
CA TRP A 27 -5.55 0.83 16.29
C TRP A 27 -5.31 0.50 17.77
N ASP A 28 -4.70 -0.64 18.06
CA ASP A 28 -4.52 -1.16 19.43
C ASP A 28 -3.16 -0.80 20.03
N ILE A 29 -2.20 -0.37 19.19
CA ILE A 29 -0.81 -0.10 19.56
C ILE A 29 -0.40 1.27 19.01
N LEU A 30 0.34 2.05 19.81
CA LEU A 30 0.86 3.36 19.40
C LEU A 30 2.03 3.20 18.42
N ALA A 31 1.71 2.98 17.14
CA ALA A 31 2.64 2.93 16.02
C ALA A 31 2.03 3.63 14.80
N PRO A 32 2.85 4.07 13.83
CA PRO A 32 2.33 4.71 12.62
C PRO A 32 1.28 3.86 11.92
N LEU A 33 0.13 4.46 11.60
CA LEU A 33 -0.95 3.77 10.88
C LEU A 33 -0.53 3.36 9.47
N THR A 34 0.26 4.20 8.80
CA THR A 34 0.76 3.93 7.45
C THR A 34 2.24 3.54 7.44
N PRO A 35 2.66 2.66 6.51
CA PRO A 35 4.07 2.35 6.34
C PRO A 35 4.78 3.48 5.62
N SER A 36 6.09 3.65 5.90
CA SER A 36 6.94 4.50 5.07
C SER A 36 7.08 3.90 3.67
N PRO A 37 7.38 4.71 2.63
CA PRO A 37 7.63 4.18 1.29
C PRO A 37 8.75 3.12 1.24
N ASP A 38 9.82 3.31 2.03
CA ASP A 38 10.89 2.31 2.17
C ASP A 38 10.40 1.04 2.86
N GLY A 39 9.58 1.16 3.91
CA GLY A 39 8.99 0.02 4.60
C GLY A 39 8.04 -0.79 3.70
N ALA A 40 7.25 -0.11 2.87
CA ALA A 40 6.37 -0.76 1.91
C ALA A 40 7.17 -1.47 0.79
N ARG A 41 8.29 -0.89 0.33
CA ARG A 41 9.21 -1.57 -0.60
C ARG A 41 9.88 -2.80 0.02
N ALA A 42 10.33 -2.70 1.27
CA ALA A 42 10.91 -3.82 2.01
C ALA A 42 9.90 -4.96 2.18
N PHE A 43 8.65 -4.64 2.51
CA PHE A 43 7.56 -5.62 2.57
C PHE A 43 7.38 -6.39 1.25
N VAL A 44 7.37 -5.68 0.12
CA VAL A 44 7.25 -6.32 -1.21
C VAL A 44 8.46 -7.22 -1.50
N GLN A 45 9.67 -6.77 -1.16
CA GLN A 45 10.89 -7.55 -1.34
C GLN A 45 10.87 -8.84 -0.49
N GLU A 46 10.45 -8.76 0.76
CA GLU A 46 10.28 -9.93 1.64
C GLU A 46 9.23 -10.90 1.10
N TYR A 47 8.15 -10.37 0.51
CA TYR A 47 7.13 -11.17 -0.16
C TYR A 47 7.69 -11.89 -1.40
N GLU A 48 8.46 -11.20 -2.25
CA GLU A 48 9.13 -11.79 -3.43
C GLU A 48 10.10 -12.93 -3.02
N ILE A 49 10.81 -12.77 -1.91
CA ILE A 49 11.66 -13.82 -1.34
C ILE A 49 10.80 -15.02 -0.89
N ALA A 50 9.71 -14.77 -0.17
CA ALA A 50 8.83 -15.82 0.34
C ALA A 50 8.08 -16.58 -0.77
N ARG A 51 7.65 -15.89 -1.84
CA ARG A 51 7.02 -16.51 -3.02
C ARG A 51 8.02 -17.26 -3.90
N GLY A 52 9.32 -17.02 -3.70
CA GLY A 52 10.43 -17.69 -4.41
C GLY A 52 10.72 -17.13 -5.81
N GLN A 53 10.08 -16.03 -6.21
CA GLN A 53 10.30 -15.38 -7.51
C GLN A 53 9.95 -13.88 -7.43
N PRO A 54 10.69 -13.01 -8.13
CA PRO A 54 10.36 -11.59 -8.21
C PRO A 54 9.13 -11.35 -9.09
N PHE A 55 8.41 -10.25 -8.84
CA PHE A 55 7.34 -9.79 -9.72
C PHE A 55 7.91 -9.32 -11.06
N SER A 56 7.22 -9.64 -12.15
CA SER A 56 7.50 -9.12 -13.48
C SER A 56 7.29 -7.61 -13.55
N GLU A 57 7.75 -6.97 -14.62
CA GLU A 57 7.53 -5.53 -14.82
C GLU A 57 6.04 -5.17 -14.90
N GLU A 58 5.23 -5.99 -15.57
CA GLU A 58 3.78 -5.82 -15.65
C GLU A 58 3.11 -5.96 -14.27
N GLU A 59 3.54 -6.97 -13.50
CA GLU A 59 3.05 -7.18 -12.12
C GLU A 59 3.43 -6.01 -11.20
N ARG A 60 4.63 -5.43 -11.37
CA ARG A 60 5.07 -4.26 -10.60
C ARG A 60 4.22 -3.03 -10.89
N VAL A 61 3.77 -2.84 -12.13
CA VAL A 61 2.82 -1.77 -12.47
C VAL A 61 1.48 -1.98 -11.75
N VAL A 62 0.92 -3.20 -11.80
CA VAL A 62 -0.33 -3.52 -11.11
C VAL A 62 -0.18 -3.33 -9.60
N LEU A 63 0.92 -3.80 -9.03
CA LEU A 63 1.24 -3.69 -7.61
C LEU A 63 1.31 -2.23 -7.16
N ALA A 64 2.04 -1.39 -7.89
CA ALA A 64 2.15 0.05 -7.60
C ALA A 64 0.80 0.75 -7.72
N ALA A 65 0.07 0.54 -8.82
CA ALA A 65 -1.25 1.15 -9.03
C ALA A 65 -2.27 0.71 -7.96
N SER A 66 -2.20 -0.54 -7.52
CA SER A 66 -3.09 -1.09 -6.49
C SER A 66 -2.81 -0.49 -5.12
N ALA A 67 -1.54 -0.26 -4.80
CA ALA A 67 -1.14 0.44 -3.57
C ALA A 67 -1.58 1.91 -3.62
N ASP A 68 -1.36 2.58 -4.75
CA ASP A 68 -1.77 3.97 -4.95
C ASP A 68 -3.28 4.15 -4.77
N TYR A 69 -4.05 3.28 -5.42
CA TYR A 69 -5.51 3.24 -5.29
C TYR A 69 -5.96 3.00 -3.85
N CYS A 70 -5.31 2.07 -3.12
CA CYS A 70 -5.66 1.75 -1.74
C CYS A 70 -5.50 2.97 -0.83
N VAL A 71 -4.36 3.66 -0.91
CA VAL A 71 -4.11 4.86 -0.09
C VAL A 71 -5.08 5.97 -0.45
N ALA A 72 -5.30 6.23 -1.75
CA ALA A 72 -6.27 7.25 -2.18
C ALA A 72 -7.69 6.97 -1.68
N GLN A 73 -8.10 5.69 -1.72
CA GLN A 73 -9.43 5.29 -1.27
C GLN A 73 -9.61 5.43 0.25
N ILE A 74 -8.59 5.06 1.05
CA ILE A 74 -8.65 5.21 2.51
C ILE A 74 -8.56 6.68 2.91
N ALA A 75 -7.67 7.46 2.28
CA ALA A 75 -7.57 8.90 2.47
C ALA A 75 -8.91 9.62 2.22
N ARG A 76 -9.66 9.20 1.20
CA ARG A 76 -11.01 9.71 0.92
C ARG A 76 -11.98 9.44 2.07
N PHE A 77 -11.90 8.27 2.69
CA PHE A 77 -12.73 7.94 3.85
C PHE A 77 -12.31 8.71 5.11
N GLU A 78 -11.02 8.87 5.38
CA GLU A 78 -10.51 9.70 6.47
C GLU A 78 -10.94 11.16 6.33
N PHE A 79 -10.87 11.70 5.11
CA PHE A 79 -11.34 13.05 4.82
C PHE A 79 -12.84 13.19 5.08
N ALA A 80 -13.65 12.23 4.59
CA ALA A 80 -15.09 12.25 4.76
C ALA A 80 -15.56 12.04 6.21
N SER A 81 -14.79 11.30 7.02
CA SER A 81 -15.11 11.04 8.43
C SER A 81 -14.72 12.20 9.36
N GLY A 82 -13.89 13.14 8.89
CA GLY A 82 -13.33 14.20 9.71
C GLY A 82 -12.28 13.71 10.73
N CYS A 83 -11.99 12.40 10.75
CA CYS A 83 -10.96 11.79 11.59
C CYS A 83 -9.74 11.50 10.72
N SER A 84 -8.91 12.51 10.51
CA SER A 84 -7.60 12.35 9.87
C SER A 84 -6.50 12.37 10.94
N SER A 85 -5.63 11.37 10.92
CA SER A 85 -4.44 11.34 11.76
C SER A 85 -3.25 11.90 10.99
N SER A 86 -2.28 12.49 11.69
CA SER A 86 -1.06 13.03 11.09
C SER A 86 -0.15 11.96 10.44
N ASP A 87 -0.36 10.70 10.78
CA ASP A 87 0.31 9.51 10.23
C ASP A 87 -0.65 8.61 9.42
N GLY A 88 -1.85 9.12 9.12
CA GLY A 88 -2.90 8.42 8.39
C GLY A 88 -2.70 8.45 6.87
N PHE A 89 -3.62 7.82 6.15
CA PHE A 89 -3.54 7.67 4.70
C PHE A 89 -3.71 8.99 3.95
N LEU A 90 -4.47 9.94 4.51
CA LEU A 90 -4.59 11.28 3.96
C LEU A 90 -3.28 12.06 4.04
N ALA A 91 -2.55 11.96 5.16
CA ALA A 91 -1.24 12.57 5.31
C ALA A 91 -0.23 11.92 4.34
N LEU A 92 -0.25 10.59 4.23
CA LEU A 92 0.56 9.86 3.26
C LEU A 92 0.29 10.30 1.81
N LEU A 93 -0.98 10.44 1.43
CA LEU A 93 -1.39 10.90 0.10
C LEU A 93 -0.97 12.35 -0.18
N GLN A 94 -0.98 13.22 0.84
CA GLN A 94 -0.57 14.62 0.70
C GLN A 94 0.94 14.78 0.60
N ASP A 95 1.71 13.90 1.24
CA ASP A 95 3.18 13.87 1.17
C ASP A 95 3.68 13.34 -0.18
N TRP A 96 2.83 12.64 -0.95
CA TRP A 96 3.16 12.25 -2.31
C TRP A 96 3.40 13.48 -3.20
N GLY A 97 4.62 13.61 -3.69
CA GLY A 97 4.98 14.43 -4.85
C GLY A 97 4.54 13.77 -6.17
N ARG A 98 5.25 14.05 -7.27
CA ARG A 98 4.96 13.45 -8.61
C ARG A 98 5.28 11.96 -8.76
N ASN A 99 5.84 11.31 -7.74
CA ASN A 99 6.26 9.91 -7.78
C ASN A 99 5.33 9.10 -6.88
N GLY A 100 4.67 8.08 -7.43
CA GLY A 100 3.71 7.22 -6.71
C GLY A 100 4.34 6.45 -5.54
N PHE A 101 3.50 5.83 -4.69
CA PHE A 101 3.90 5.28 -3.40
C PHE A 101 5.04 4.25 -3.47
N LEU A 102 4.99 3.39 -4.48
CA LEU A 102 5.94 2.32 -4.71
C LEU A 102 6.83 2.57 -5.95
N VAL A 103 6.64 3.68 -6.66
CA VAL A 103 7.42 4.03 -7.84
C VAL A 103 8.64 4.84 -7.40
N VAL A 104 9.84 4.29 -7.62
CA VAL A 104 11.08 5.07 -7.50
C VAL A 104 11.22 5.88 -8.79
N GLY A 105 11.18 7.21 -8.69
CA GLY A 105 11.50 8.06 -9.85
C GLY A 105 12.87 7.68 -10.39
N THR A 106 12.95 7.27 -11.65
CA THR A 106 14.23 7.13 -12.35
C THR A 106 14.83 8.52 -12.46
N ASN A 107 15.95 8.73 -11.77
CA ASN A 107 16.75 9.94 -11.84
C ASN A 107 17.42 10.07 -13.22
#